data_AF-A0A068TZW5-F1
#
_entry.id   AF-A0A068TZW5-F1
#
_cell.length_a   1.000
_cell.length_b   1.000
_cell.length_c   1.000
_cell.angle_alpha   90.00
_cell.angle_beta   90.00
_cell.angle_gamma   90.00
#
_symmetry.space_group_name_H-M   'P 1'
#
loop_
_entity.id
_entity.type
_entity.pdbx_description
1 polymer ?
#
loop_
_entity_poly.entity_id
_entity_poly.type
_entity_poly.pdbx_seq_one_letter_code
_entity_poly.pdbx_strand_id
1 'polypeptide(L)'
;MSCSSSSASEDEDEGIDSYRKGGYHAVRVGDSFAGGRYIAQRKLGWGQFSTVWLAYDTRSSRYVALKIQKSAPQFAQAALHEIEILSAIADGDASNSKYVIRLVDHFKHAGPNGQHLCMVLEFLGDSLLRLIKYNRYKGLELNKVREICKCILTGLDYLHRELGIIHTDLKPENILLCSTINPSKDPVKSGMTPILERPEGNQNGGAAINLVEKKLKQRARRAVARISERRASMGGVGTTPKPDRSLDGIDVRCKVVDFGNACWSDKQFAEEIQTRQYRAPEVILRSGYSFSADMWSFACTAVELATGEMLFTPKEGQGYSDDEDHLALMMELLGKMPRKIATGGARSKDYFDRYGDLKRIRRLKYWPLDRLLVDKYKFSETDAKKFAEFLCPLFDFEPEKRPTAQQCLQHPWLNMENLTKNEVKSEPTIDKVSVGMRNLQIKVGK
;
A
#
# COMPACT_ATOMS: atom_id res chain seq x y z
N MET A 1 -15.15 -18.86 -10.56
CA MET A 1 -14.86 -18.80 -9.11
C MET A 1 -14.62 -17.34 -8.78
N SER A 2 -15.55 -16.70 -8.09
CA SER A 2 -15.53 -15.26 -7.82
C SER A 2 -14.47 -14.96 -6.75
N CYS A 3 -13.39 -14.28 -7.15
CA CYS A 3 -12.41 -13.73 -6.24
C CYS A 3 -13.02 -12.49 -5.54
N SER A 4 -13.87 -12.73 -4.55
CA SER A 4 -14.28 -11.68 -3.63
C SER A 4 -13.09 -11.34 -2.76
N SER A 5 -12.38 -10.27 -3.13
CA SER A 5 -11.53 -9.47 -2.26
C SER A 5 -12.41 -8.93 -1.12
N SER A 6 -12.72 -9.77 -0.14
CA SER A 6 -13.33 -9.30 1.09
C SER A 6 -12.25 -8.50 1.81
N SER A 7 -12.41 -7.18 1.81
CA SER A 7 -11.80 -6.31 2.80
C SER A 7 -12.32 -6.75 4.17
N ALA A 8 -11.75 -7.80 4.75
CA ALA A 8 -12.03 -8.20 6.12
C ALA A 8 -11.72 -6.96 6.96
N SER A 9 -12.77 -6.35 7.52
CA SER A 9 -12.58 -5.26 8.45
C SER A 9 -11.67 -5.78 9.57
N GLU A 10 -10.75 -4.96 10.11
CA GLU A 10 -9.87 -5.34 11.24
C GLU A 10 -10.65 -5.86 12.48
N ASP A 11 -11.98 -5.75 12.45
CA ASP A 11 -12.96 -6.11 13.46
C ASP A 11 -13.70 -7.43 13.19
N GLU A 12 -13.50 -8.07 12.04
CA GLU A 12 -13.95 -9.44 11.78
C GLU A 12 -12.90 -10.42 12.31
N ASP A 13 -13.39 -11.36 13.12
CA ASP A 13 -12.63 -12.48 13.68
C ASP A 13 -12.60 -13.57 12.62
N GLU A 14 -11.47 -14.24 12.40
CA GLU A 14 -11.25 -15.26 11.35
C GLU A 14 -12.18 -16.50 11.41
N GLY A 15 -13.09 -16.52 12.40
CA GLY A 15 -14.02 -17.58 12.71
C GLY A 15 -13.32 -18.74 13.42
N ILE A 16 -13.90 -19.17 14.55
CA ILE A 16 -13.39 -20.32 15.32
C ILE A 16 -13.33 -21.58 14.44
N ASP A 17 -14.28 -21.73 13.51
CA ASP A 17 -14.39 -22.89 12.61
C ASP A 17 -13.18 -23.07 11.68
N SER A 18 -12.40 -22.00 11.47
CA SER A 18 -11.19 -22.06 10.66
C SER A 18 -9.98 -22.65 11.40
N TYR A 19 -10.04 -22.81 12.73
CA TYR A 19 -8.99 -23.42 13.56
C TYR A 19 -9.20 -24.93 13.69
N ARG A 20 -9.07 -25.63 12.58
CA ARG A 20 -9.26 -27.09 12.46
C ARG A 20 -8.13 -27.72 11.67
N LYS A 21 -8.10 -29.05 11.56
CA LYS A 21 -7.17 -29.77 10.68
C LYS A 21 -7.22 -29.19 9.25
N GLY A 22 -6.05 -28.84 8.72
CA GLY A 22 -5.91 -28.14 7.42
C GLY A 22 -6.14 -26.62 7.46
N GLY A 23 -6.61 -26.08 8.59
CA GLY A 23 -6.92 -24.67 8.81
C GLY A 23 -5.78 -23.89 9.47
N TYR A 24 -6.13 -22.86 10.24
CA TYR A 24 -5.16 -22.01 10.95
C TYR A 24 -4.49 -22.73 12.12
N HIS A 25 -3.30 -22.28 12.49
CA HIS A 25 -2.63 -22.68 13.72
C HIS A 25 -3.04 -21.75 14.88
N ALA A 26 -3.44 -22.32 16.02
CA ALA A 26 -3.80 -21.54 17.20
C ALA A 26 -2.55 -21.10 17.97
N VAL A 27 -2.26 -19.79 17.95
CA VAL A 27 -1.08 -19.20 18.60
C VAL A 27 -1.50 -18.42 19.85
N ARG A 28 -0.69 -18.52 20.90
CA ARG A 28 -0.79 -17.74 22.13
C ARG A 28 0.47 -16.89 22.33
N VAL A 29 0.31 -15.82 23.10
CA VAL A 29 1.44 -14.99 23.53
C VAL A 29 2.39 -15.84 24.38
N GLY A 30 3.69 -15.73 24.11
CA GLY A 30 4.74 -16.56 24.71
C GLY A 30 4.97 -17.91 24.02
N ASP A 31 4.21 -18.25 22.97
CA ASP A 31 4.48 -19.47 22.20
C ASP A 31 5.82 -19.39 21.48
N SER A 32 6.55 -20.50 21.52
CA SER A 32 7.88 -20.63 20.94
C SER A 32 7.86 -21.35 19.59
N PHE A 33 8.60 -20.80 18.63
CA PHE A 33 8.78 -21.36 17.29
C PHE A 33 10.26 -21.52 16.95
N ALA A 34 10.56 -22.47 16.05
CA ALA A 34 11.92 -22.80 15.62
C ALA A 34 12.90 -23.04 16.80
N GLY A 35 12.48 -23.87 17.76
CA GLY A 35 13.33 -24.29 18.88
C GLY A 35 13.72 -23.16 19.83
N GLY A 36 12.82 -22.25 20.18
CA GLY A 36 13.13 -21.13 21.09
C GLY A 36 13.50 -19.82 20.41
N ARG A 37 13.72 -19.83 19.08
CA ARG A 37 14.21 -18.64 18.38
C ARG A 37 13.16 -17.53 18.31
N TYR A 38 11.93 -17.85 17.93
CA TYR A 38 10.89 -16.84 17.74
C TYR A 38 9.80 -16.99 18.79
N ILE A 39 9.59 -15.95 19.60
CA ILE A 39 8.58 -15.95 20.67
C ILE A 39 7.43 -15.02 20.30
N ALA A 40 6.21 -15.55 20.21
CA ALA A 40 5.02 -14.78 19.82
C ALA A 40 4.64 -13.72 20.86
N GLN A 41 4.39 -12.49 20.42
CA GLN A 41 4.13 -11.33 21.28
C GLN A 41 2.68 -10.86 21.19
N ARG A 42 2.18 -10.60 19.98
CA ARG A 42 0.78 -10.24 19.72
C ARG A 42 0.43 -10.49 18.26
N LYS A 43 -0.85 -10.74 17.98
CA LYS A 43 -1.34 -10.84 16.60
C LYS A 43 -1.27 -9.46 15.92
N LEU A 44 -0.75 -9.43 14.69
CA LEU A 44 -0.69 -8.24 13.84
C LEU A 44 -1.85 -8.21 12.85
N GLY A 45 -2.24 -9.37 12.32
CA GLY A 45 -3.32 -9.47 11.35
C GLY A 45 -3.62 -10.92 10.96
N TRP A 46 -4.56 -11.08 10.05
CA TRP A 46 -4.91 -12.35 9.43
C TRP A 46 -5.46 -12.12 8.03
N GLY A 47 -5.39 -13.15 7.19
CA GLY A 47 -5.99 -13.16 5.87
C GLY A 47 -6.51 -14.54 5.56
N GLN A 48 -7.09 -14.73 4.38
CA GLN A 48 -7.75 -15.99 3.99
C GLN A 48 -6.86 -17.24 4.14
N PHE A 49 -5.54 -17.09 4.04
CA PHE A 49 -4.59 -18.20 3.98
C PHE A 49 -3.64 -18.27 5.18
N SER A 50 -3.60 -17.25 6.04
CA SER A 50 -2.55 -17.13 7.06
C SER A 50 -2.95 -16.25 8.24
N THR A 51 -2.17 -16.37 9.33
CA THR A 51 -2.17 -15.38 10.40
C THR A 51 -0.78 -14.76 10.52
N VAL A 52 -0.70 -13.50 10.92
CA VAL A 52 0.56 -12.77 11.09
C VAL A 52 0.68 -12.30 12.53
N TRP A 53 1.82 -12.60 13.15
CA TRP A 53 2.11 -12.31 14.54
C TRP A 53 3.38 -11.48 14.66
N LEU A 54 3.38 -10.53 15.58
CA LEU A 54 4.62 -9.95 16.08
C LEU A 54 5.31 -11.03 16.88
N ALA A 55 6.58 -11.30 16.58
CA ALA A 55 7.43 -12.20 17.34
C ALA A 55 8.73 -11.50 17.70
N TYR A 56 9.40 -12.00 18.73
CA TYR A 56 10.73 -11.58 19.12
C TYR A 56 11.74 -12.66 18.72
N ASP A 57 12.74 -12.30 17.91
CA ASP A 57 13.88 -13.16 17.56
C ASP A 57 14.92 -13.09 18.67
N THR A 58 15.06 -14.16 19.43
CA THR A 58 15.98 -14.27 20.58
C THR A 58 17.45 -14.29 20.17
N ARG A 59 17.77 -14.62 18.91
CA ARG A 59 19.15 -14.64 18.41
C ARG A 59 19.64 -13.27 17.98
N SER A 60 18.81 -12.51 17.29
CA SER A 60 19.15 -11.17 16.79
C SER A 60 18.69 -10.04 17.70
N SER A 61 17.95 -10.36 18.77
CA SER A 61 17.36 -9.41 19.72
C SER A 61 16.47 -8.36 19.04
N ARG A 62 15.68 -8.77 18.04
CA ARG A 62 14.83 -7.89 17.23
C ARG A 62 13.40 -8.40 17.12
N TYR A 63 12.48 -7.46 16.94
CA TYR A 63 11.09 -7.78 16.58
C TYR A 63 10.96 -8.10 15.10
N VAL A 64 10.17 -9.13 14.80
CA VAL A 64 9.91 -9.67 13.46
C VAL A 64 8.42 -9.93 13.27
N ALA A 65 7.98 -10.05 12.02
CA ALA A 65 6.64 -10.52 11.68
C ALA A 65 6.68 -12.01 11.30
N LEU A 66 6.03 -12.84 12.10
CA LEU A 66 5.87 -14.27 11.87
C LEU A 66 4.54 -14.54 11.14
N LYS A 67 4.60 -14.85 9.85
CA LYS A 67 3.47 -15.25 9.01
C LYS A 67 3.35 -16.78 9.02
N ILE A 68 2.20 -17.30 9.46
CA ILE A 68 1.93 -18.73 9.62
C ILE A 68 0.81 -19.13 8.67
N GLN A 69 1.13 -19.97 7.69
CA GLN A 69 0.19 -20.45 6.68
C GLN A 69 -0.76 -21.51 7.26
N LYS A 70 -1.95 -21.63 6.66
CA LYS A 70 -2.85 -22.78 6.90
C LYS A 70 -2.15 -24.10 6.53
N SER A 71 -2.52 -25.19 7.21
CA SER A 71 -1.84 -26.49 7.07
C SER A 71 -2.35 -27.38 5.93
N ALA A 72 -3.45 -27.02 5.25
CA ALA A 72 -3.96 -27.86 4.16
C ALA A 72 -2.96 -27.91 2.99
N PRO A 73 -2.74 -29.09 2.36
CA PRO A 73 -1.76 -29.25 1.29
C PRO A 73 -1.93 -28.28 0.11
N GLN A 74 -3.18 -27.94 -0.21
CA GLN A 74 -3.51 -26.97 -1.27
C GLN A 74 -2.91 -25.57 -1.08
N PHE A 75 -2.57 -25.19 0.16
CA PHE A 75 -1.94 -23.91 0.45
C PHE A 75 -0.40 -23.99 0.48
N ALA A 76 0.17 -25.20 0.53
CA ALA A 76 1.60 -25.39 0.66
C ALA A 76 2.35 -24.94 -0.60
N GLN A 77 1.82 -25.23 -1.79
CA GLN A 77 2.46 -24.84 -3.05
C GLN A 77 2.53 -23.32 -3.21
N ALA A 78 1.43 -22.61 -2.95
CA ALA A 78 1.41 -21.15 -2.97
C ALA A 78 2.37 -20.53 -1.94
N ALA A 79 2.45 -21.13 -0.74
CA ALA A 79 3.39 -20.68 0.28
C ALA A 79 4.86 -20.91 -0.09
N LEU A 80 5.19 -22.04 -0.71
CA LEU A 80 6.54 -22.35 -1.17
C LEU A 80 6.96 -21.41 -2.31
N HIS A 81 6.04 -21.12 -3.23
CA HIS A 81 6.23 -20.14 -4.29
C HIS A 81 6.51 -18.74 -3.73
N GLU A 82 5.73 -18.30 -2.73
CA GLU A 82 5.96 -17.03 -2.04
C GLU A 82 7.34 -17.01 -1.36
N ILE A 83 7.75 -18.10 -0.71
CA ILE A 83 9.09 -18.23 -0.09
C ILE A 83 10.20 -18.13 -1.14
N GLU A 84 10.05 -18.75 -2.30
CA GLU A 84 11.04 -18.71 -3.39
C GLU A 84 11.26 -17.28 -3.88
N ILE A 85 10.16 -16.56 -4.18
CA ILE A 85 10.20 -15.15 -4.59
C ILE A 85 10.85 -14.28 -3.50
N LEU A 86 10.40 -14.43 -2.25
CA LEU A 86 10.92 -13.65 -1.13
C LEU A 86 12.38 -13.94 -0.82
N SER A 87 12.86 -15.17 -1.06
CA SER A 87 14.27 -15.53 -0.90
C SER A 87 15.13 -14.83 -1.96
N ALA A 88 14.72 -14.87 -3.22
CA ALA A 88 15.44 -14.16 -4.29
C ALA A 88 15.50 -12.64 -4.06
N ILE A 89 14.40 -12.05 -3.57
CA ILE A 89 14.35 -10.64 -3.15
C ILE A 89 15.38 -10.35 -2.05
N ALA A 90 15.45 -11.19 -1.02
CA ALA A 90 16.35 -11.00 0.11
C ALA A 90 17.83 -11.19 -0.28
N ASP A 91 18.12 -12.15 -1.17
CA ASP A 91 19.47 -12.46 -1.64
C ASP A 91 20.04 -11.35 -2.54
N GLY A 92 19.21 -10.73 -3.39
CA GLY A 92 19.63 -9.63 -4.27
C GLY A 92 19.76 -8.26 -3.57
N ASP A 93 19.25 -8.10 -2.34
CA ASP A 93 19.33 -6.84 -1.58
C ASP A 93 19.84 -7.09 -0.14
N ALA A 94 21.12 -7.46 -0.04
CA ALA A 94 21.79 -7.65 1.24
C ALA A 94 21.70 -6.41 2.15
N SER A 95 21.73 -5.20 1.55
CA SER A 95 21.62 -3.90 2.24
C SER A 95 20.22 -3.57 2.78
N ASN A 96 19.18 -4.29 2.35
CA ASN A 96 17.78 -4.00 2.67
C ASN A 96 17.36 -2.56 2.30
N SER A 97 17.88 -2.05 1.18
CA SER A 97 17.77 -0.66 0.74
C SER A 97 16.76 -0.44 -0.40
N LYS A 98 16.27 -1.51 -1.03
CA LYS A 98 15.42 -1.44 -2.23
C LYS A 98 13.94 -1.27 -1.94
N TYR A 99 13.55 -0.95 -0.70
CA TYR A 99 12.14 -0.71 -0.31
C TYR A 99 11.19 -1.88 -0.64
N VAL A 100 11.69 -3.11 -0.58
CA VAL A 100 10.88 -4.34 -0.66
C VAL A 100 11.06 -5.11 0.66
N ILE A 101 9.98 -5.76 1.13
CA ILE A 101 10.04 -6.52 2.38
C ILE A 101 11.08 -7.63 2.32
N ARG A 102 11.85 -7.78 3.41
CA ARG A 102 12.86 -8.81 3.54
C ARG A 102 12.35 -10.05 4.27
N LEU A 103 12.56 -11.21 3.66
CA LEU A 103 12.51 -12.51 4.34
C LEU A 103 13.78 -12.70 5.17
N VAL A 104 13.58 -12.99 6.45
CA VAL A 104 14.63 -13.22 7.43
C VAL A 104 14.90 -14.71 7.59
N ASP A 105 13.85 -15.52 7.61
CA ASP A 105 13.91 -16.97 7.83
C ASP A 105 12.61 -17.64 7.36
N HIS A 106 12.63 -18.94 7.14
CA HIS A 106 11.42 -19.74 6.93
C HIS A 106 11.60 -21.16 7.48
N PHE A 107 10.52 -21.75 8.00
CA PHE A 107 10.58 -23.09 8.59
C PHE A 107 9.21 -23.77 8.58
N LYS A 108 9.20 -25.07 8.90
CA LYS A 108 7.97 -25.83 9.12
C LYS A 108 7.69 -25.95 10.62
N HIS A 109 6.44 -25.72 11.01
CA HIS A 109 5.98 -25.89 12.38
C HIS A 109 4.90 -26.96 12.46
N ALA A 110 5.13 -27.99 13.29
CA ALA A 110 4.12 -29.02 13.55
C ALA A 110 3.19 -28.54 14.67
N GLY A 111 1.90 -28.41 14.36
CA GLY A 111 0.86 -28.06 15.32
C GLY A 111 -0.30 -29.06 15.31
N PRO A 112 -1.30 -28.86 16.18
CA PRO A 112 -2.44 -29.78 16.29
C PRO A 112 -3.27 -29.87 15.01
N ASN A 113 -3.21 -28.83 14.15
CA ASN A 113 -3.96 -28.75 12.91
C ASN A 113 -3.18 -29.23 11.68
N GLY A 114 -1.93 -29.68 11.86
CA GLY A 114 -1.07 -30.18 10.79
C GLY A 114 0.29 -29.48 10.75
N GLN A 115 0.99 -29.61 9.62
CA GLN A 115 2.26 -28.93 9.38
C GLN A 115 2.00 -27.57 8.74
N HIS A 116 2.52 -26.51 9.35
CA HIS A 116 2.36 -25.14 8.90
C HIS A 116 3.69 -24.63 8.34
N LEU A 117 3.65 -24.00 7.16
CA LEU A 117 4.80 -23.23 6.66
C LEU A 117 4.79 -21.86 7.33
N CYS A 118 5.94 -21.48 7.87
CA CYS A 118 6.16 -20.24 8.58
C CYS A 118 7.20 -19.40 7.84
N MET A 119 6.91 -18.11 7.67
CA MET A 119 7.82 -17.11 7.13
C MET A 119 8.09 -16.07 8.22
N VAL A 120 9.36 -15.72 8.40
CA VAL A 120 9.79 -14.66 9.31
C VAL A 120 10.22 -13.49 8.44
N LEU A 121 9.46 -12.41 8.51
CA LEU A 121 9.68 -11.18 7.77
C LEU A 121 10.19 -10.11 8.73
N GLU A 122 10.88 -9.10 8.21
CA GLU A 122 11.15 -7.90 9.01
C GLU A 122 9.84 -7.28 9.51
N PHE A 123 9.87 -6.72 10.72
CA PHE A 123 8.71 -5.99 11.22
C PHE A 123 8.55 -4.66 10.48
N LEU A 124 7.36 -4.42 9.93
CA LEU A 124 6.93 -3.14 9.36
C LEU A 124 5.72 -2.60 10.12
N GLY A 125 5.43 -1.32 9.88
CA GLY A 125 4.35 -0.58 10.48
C GLY A 125 3.00 -0.78 9.79
N ASP A 126 2.22 0.30 9.74
CA ASP A 126 0.86 0.29 9.22
C ASP A 126 0.83 0.34 7.69
N SER A 127 -0.23 -0.21 7.08
CA SER A 127 -0.42 -0.10 5.63
C SER A 127 -0.78 1.31 5.19
N LEU A 128 -0.52 1.63 3.92
CA LEU A 128 -0.94 2.91 3.35
C LEU A 128 -2.47 3.05 3.34
N LEU A 129 -3.23 1.94 3.20
CA LEU A 129 -4.69 1.99 3.41
C LEU A 129 -5.05 2.49 4.81
N ARG A 130 -4.32 2.04 5.84
CA ARG A 130 -4.54 2.53 7.21
C ARG A 130 -4.17 3.99 7.36
N LEU A 131 -3.12 4.46 6.67
CA LEU A 131 -2.76 5.88 6.61
C LEU A 131 -3.86 6.72 5.96
N ILE A 132 -4.41 6.30 4.81
CA ILE A 132 -5.54 6.95 4.14
C ILE A 132 -6.75 7.04 5.09
N LYS A 133 -7.08 5.93 5.77
CA LYS A 133 -8.15 5.87 6.78
C LYS A 133 -7.87 6.79 7.98
N TYR A 134 -6.63 6.83 8.45
CA TYR A 134 -6.21 7.69 9.56
C TYR A 134 -6.42 9.16 9.22
N ASN A 135 -6.10 9.53 7.97
CA ASN A 135 -6.34 10.84 7.37
C ASN A 135 -7.79 11.08 6.91
N ARG A 136 -8.72 10.18 7.27
CA ARG A 136 -10.16 10.30 6.96
C ARG A 136 -10.45 10.45 5.46
N TYR A 137 -9.68 9.79 4.59
CA TYR A 137 -9.87 9.80 3.14
C TYR A 137 -9.81 11.21 2.51
N LYS A 138 -9.08 12.15 3.12
CA LYS A 138 -8.94 13.52 2.60
C LYS A 138 -7.83 13.69 1.54
N GLY A 139 -7.08 12.63 1.25
CA GLY A 139 -5.85 12.72 0.46
C GLY A 139 -4.65 13.26 1.25
N LEU A 140 -3.47 12.77 0.93
CA LEU A 140 -2.20 13.18 1.54
C LEU A 140 -1.62 14.39 0.80
N GLU A 141 -0.82 15.18 1.52
CA GLU A 141 -0.03 16.25 0.92
C GLU A 141 0.91 15.70 -0.17
N LEU A 142 1.03 16.41 -1.29
CA LEU A 142 1.78 15.94 -2.45
C LEU A 142 3.26 15.65 -2.16
N ASN A 143 3.87 16.31 -1.18
CA ASN A 143 5.24 15.99 -0.75
C ASN A 143 5.33 14.57 -0.15
N LYS A 144 4.37 14.20 0.70
CA LYS A 144 4.29 12.84 1.26
C LYS A 144 3.98 11.82 0.17
N VAL A 145 3.07 12.14 -0.75
CA VAL A 145 2.77 11.27 -1.92
C VAL A 145 4.03 11.03 -2.74
N ARG A 146 4.84 12.07 -2.98
CA ARG A 146 6.10 12.00 -3.72
C ARG A 146 7.13 11.09 -3.05
N GLU A 147 7.33 11.24 -1.74
CA GLU A 147 8.24 10.37 -0.97
C GLU A 147 7.81 8.90 -1.02
N ILE A 148 6.51 8.63 -0.85
CA ILE A 148 5.94 7.29 -0.97
C ILE A 148 6.15 6.74 -2.38
N CYS A 149 5.88 7.55 -3.42
CA CYS A 149 6.08 7.15 -4.81
C CYS A 149 7.54 6.77 -5.10
N LYS A 150 8.52 7.51 -4.56
CA LYS A 150 9.94 7.16 -4.69
C LYS A 150 10.26 5.79 -4.08
N CYS A 151 9.73 5.50 -2.90
CA CYS A 151 9.93 4.21 -2.25
C CYS A 151 9.35 3.07 -3.10
N ILE A 152 8.10 3.21 -3.56
CA ILE A 152 7.43 2.19 -4.39
C ILE A 152 8.19 1.98 -5.71
N LEU A 153 8.54 3.06 -6.42
CA LEU A 153 9.24 2.96 -7.69
C LEU A 153 10.65 2.38 -7.55
N THR A 154 11.36 2.67 -6.46
CA THR A 154 12.66 2.04 -6.20
C THR A 154 12.50 0.53 -6.00
N GLY A 155 11.45 0.10 -5.31
CA GLY A 155 11.11 -1.32 -5.17
C GLY A 155 10.71 -1.99 -6.48
N LEU A 156 9.86 -1.33 -7.29
CA LEU A 156 9.47 -1.85 -8.59
C LEU A 156 10.65 -1.92 -9.57
N ASP A 157 11.55 -0.94 -9.58
CA ASP A 157 12.76 -0.98 -10.43
C ASP A 157 13.63 -2.20 -10.11
N TYR A 158 13.83 -2.47 -8.81
CA TYR A 158 14.55 -3.64 -8.34
C TYR A 158 13.86 -4.94 -8.77
N LEU A 159 12.56 -5.08 -8.50
CA LEU A 159 11.79 -6.28 -8.86
C LEU A 159 11.80 -6.53 -10.37
N HIS A 160 11.56 -5.49 -11.17
CA HIS A 160 11.39 -5.62 -12.61
C HIS A 160 12.72 -5.82 -13.33
N ARG A 161 13.71 -4.93 -13.09
CA ARG A 161 14.95 -4.92 -13.87
C ARG A 161 16.01 -5.87 -13.33
N GLU A 162 16.14 -5.98 -12.00
CA GLU A 162 17.21 -6.78 -11.40
C GLU A 162 16.78 -8.24 -11.17
N LEU A 163 15.49 -8.49 -10.88
CA LEU A 163 15.00 -9.84 -10.56
C LEU A 163 14.04 -10.45 -11.59
N GLY A 164 13.42 -9.66 -12.46
CA GLY A 164 12.42 -10.15 -13.40
C GLY A 164 11.12 -10.65 -12.75
N ILE A 165 10.74 -10.09 -11.60
CA ILE A 165 9.52 -10.40 -10.84
C ILE A 165 8.44 -9.37 -11.15
N ILE A 166 7.20 -9.83 -11.31
CA ILE A 166 6.00 -8.98 -11.41
C ILE A 166 5.21 -9.14 -10.10
N HIS A 167 4.85 -8.04 -9.45
CA HIS A 167 4.13 -8.07 -8.18
C HIS A 167 2.67 -8.50 -8.34
N THR A 168 2.00 -8.00 -9.38
CA THR A 168 0.64 -8.33 -9.84
C THR A 168 -0.52 -7.93 -8.93
N ASP A 169 -0.28 -7.52 -7.68
CA ASP A 169 -1.35 -7.04 -6.77
C ASP A 169 -0.94 -5.79 -5.98
N LEU A 170 -0.38 -4.79 -6.66
CA LEU A 170 0.06 -3.55 -6.03
C LEU A 170 -1.13 -2.66 -5.67
N LYS A 171 -1.24 -2.27 -4.40
CA LYS A 171 -2.33 -1.46 -3.82
C LYS A 171 -1.91 -0.93 -2.44
N PRO A 172 -2.59 0.08 -1.86
CA PRO A 172 -2.26 0.64 -0.55
C PRO A 172 -2.23 -0.38 0.60
N GLU A 173 -2.95 -1.50 0.52
CA GLU A 173 -2.90 -2.59 1.50
C GLU A 173 -1.56 -3.32 1.50
N ASN A 174 -0.93 -3.45 0.33
CA ASN A 174 0.30 -4.20 0.09
C ASN A 174 1.54 -3.30 0.09
N ILE A 175 1.43 -2.12 0.72
CA ILE A 175 2.54 -1.20 0.95
C ILE A 175 2.49 -0.81 2.43
N LEU A 176 3.53 -1.15 3.18
CA LEU A 176 3.60 -0.89 4.61
C LEU A 176 4.63 0.18 4.92
N LEU A 177 4.30 1.08 5.84
CA LEU A 177 5.25 2.04 6.40
C LEU A 177 6.36 1.31 7.14
N CYS A 178 7.57 1.86 7.15
CA CYS A 178 8.70 1.34 7.94
C CYS A 178 8.50 1.54 9.46
N SER A 179 7.50 2.33 9.87
CA SER A 179 7.17 2.60 11.27
C SER A 179 5.65 2.68 11.44
N THR A 180 5.14 2.45 12.65
CA THR A 180 3.72 2.60 12.91
C THR A 180 3.31 4.08 12.94
N ILE A 181 2.10 4.38 12.48
CA ILE A 181 1.48 5.72 12.52
C ILE A 181 1.43 6.24 13.95
N ASN A 182 1.13 5.37 14.91
CA ASN A 182 1.19 5.69 16.32
C ASN A 182 2.48 5.11 16.94
N PRO A 183 3.47 5.94 17.33
CA PRO A 183 4.73 5.48 17.89
C PRO A 183 4.60 4.60 19.15
N SER A 184 3.54 4.79 19.95
CA SER A 184 3.28 3.94 21.14
C SER A 184 2.91 2.49 20.79
N LYS A 185 2.54 2.22 19.53
CA LYS A 185 2.28 0.86 19.05
C LYS A 185 3.49 0.23 18.36
N ASP A 186 4.56 1.00 18.15
CA ASP A 186 5.80 0.52 17.56
C ASP A 186 6.58 -0.24 18.63
N PRO A 187 6.87 -1.54 18.48
CA PRO A 187 7.57 -2.30 19.51
C PRO A 187 9.01 -1.80 19.75
N VAL A 188 9.64 -1.18 18.75
CA VAL A 188 10.98 -0.61 18.86
C VAL A 188 10.89 0.78 19.49
N LYS A 189 10.06 1.68 18.96
CA LYS A 189 10.01 3.07 19.45
C LYS A 189 9.34 3.21 20.82
N SER A 190 8.45 2.30 21.19
CA SER A 190 7.80 2.30 22.52
C SER A 190 8.67 1.74 23.63
N GLY A 191 9.83 1.15 23.32
CA GLY A 191 10.65 0.45 24.32
C GLY A 191 9.95 -0.78 24.91
N MET A 192 9.13 -1.47 24.11
CA MET A 192 8.41 -2.66 24.55
C MET A 192 9.41 -3.71 25.05
N THR A 193 9.21 -4.24 26.26
CA THR A 193 9.97 -5.40 26.74
C THR A 193 9.39 -6.66 26.11
N PRO A 194 10.22 -7.51 25.47
CA PRO A 194 9.74 -8.76 24.89
C PRO A 194 9.30 -9.73 25.97
N ILE A 195 8.17 -10.39 25.75
CA ILE A 195 7.70 -11.52 26.55
C ILE A 195 8.51 -12.74 26.11
N LEU A 196 9.35 -13.27 26.99
CA LEU A 196 10.22 -14.41 26.69
C LEU A 196 9.62 -15.75 27.14
N GLU A 197 8.77 -15.73 28.16
CA GLU A 197 8.11 -16.92 28.71
C GLU A 197 6.59 -16.76 28.64
N ARG A 198 5.88 -17.88 28.63
CA ARG A 198 4.42 -17.85 28.73
C ARG A 198 4.04 -17.26 30.09
N PRO A 199 3.16 -16.25 30.14
CA PRO A 199 2.63 -15.77 31.41
C PRO A 199 2.02 -16.95 32.18
N GLU A 200 2.44 -17.15 33.43
CA GLU A 200 1.90 -18.22 34.28
C GLU A 200 0.37 -18.07 34.36
N GLY A 201 -0.34 -19.15 34.02
CA GLY A 201 -1.78 -19.20 34.21
C GLY A 201 -2.08 -19.19 35.71
N ASN A 202 -2.86 -18.22 36.17
CA ASN A 202 -3.40 -18.20 37.52
C ASN A 202 -4.07 -19.57 37.81
N GLN A 203 -3.71 -20.24 38.91
CA GLN A 203 -4.24 -21.57 39.30
C GLN A 203 -5.73 -21.56 39.68
N ASN A 204 -6.38 -20.40 39.64
CA ASN A 204 -7.83 -20.27 39.56
C ASN A 204 -8.17 -19.79 38.16
N GLY A 205 -8.92 -20.57 37.38
CA GLY A 205 -9.28 -20.35 35.97
C GLY A 205 -10.02 -19.04 35.66
N GLY A 206 -9.35 -17.91 35.87
CA GLY A 206 -9.89 -16.57 35.86
C GLY A 206 -8.89 -15.56 35.32
N ALA A 207 -8.45 -15.77 34.07
CA ALA A 207 -7.98 -14.71 33.18
C ALA A 207 -7.94 -15.18 31.70
N ALA A 208 -8.78 -16.14 31.32
CA ALA A 208 -9.39 -16.00 30.00
C ALA A 208 -10.32 -14.78 30.15
N ILE A 209 -9.83 -13.58 29.81
CA ILE A 209 -10.74 -12.43 29.62
C ILE A 209 -11.79 -12.94 28.66
N ASN A 210 -12.99 -13.20 29.18
CA ASN A 210 -14.03 -13.93 28.48
C ASN A 210 -14.16 -13.27 27.11
N LEU A 211 -13.89 -13.99 26.03
CA LEU A 211 -13.93 -13.41 24.68
C LEU A 211 -15.30 -12.74 24.44
N VAL A 212 -16.32 -13.29 25.08
CA VAL A 212 -17.67 -12.74 25.22
C VAL A 212 -17.67 -11.41 25.96
N GLU A 213 -17.02 -11.27 27.11
CA GLU A 213 -16.94 -10.03 27.91
C GLU A 213 -16.14 -8.93 27.19
N LYS A 214 -15.06 -9.29 26.48
CA LYS A 214 -14.31 -8.36 25.62
C LYS A 214 -15.17 -7.92 24.42
N LYS A 215 -15.87 -8.85 23.77
CA LYS A 215 -16.85 -8.57 22.71
C LYS A 215 -18.01 -7.72 23.22
N LEU A 216 -18.47 -7.92 24.46
CA LEU A 216 -19.53 -7.15 25.11
C LEU A 216 -19.07 -5.73 25.41
N LYS A 217 -17.87 -5.54 25.98
CA LYS A 217 -17.26 -4.23 26.23
C LYS A 217 -16.98 -3.47 24.92
N GLN A 218 -16.55 -4.15 23.87
CA GLN A 218 -16.33 -3.54 22.55
C GLN A 218 -17.65 -3.18 21.86
N ARG A 219 -18.68 -4.05 21.92
CA ARG A 219 -20.04 -3.76 21.45
C ARG A 219 -20.67 -2.60 22.23
N ALA A 220 -20.48 -2.54 23.55
CA ALA A 220 -20.94 -1.43 24.38
C ALA A 220 -20.26 -0.11 23.98
N ARG A 221 -18.93 -0.09 23.79
CA ARG A 221 -18.20 1.08 23.29
C ARG A 221 -18.69 1.53 21.91
N ARG A 222 -18.99 0.59 20.99
CA ARG A 222 -19.54 0.89 19.66
C ARG A 222 -20.99 1.39 19.71
N ALA A 223 -21.82 0.84 20.60
CA ALA A 223 -23.17 1.31 20.82
C ALA A 223 -23.17 2.74 21.37
N VAL A 224 -22.29 3.04 22.34
CA VAL A 224 -22.07 4.40 22.86
C VAL A 224 -21.58 5.34 21.76
N ALA A 225 -20.63 4.92 20.92
CA ALA A 225 -20.16 5.72 19.79
C ALA A 225 -21.27 6.01 18.76
N ARG A 226 -22.07 5.00 18.39
CA ARG A 226 -23.23 5.17 17.47
C ARG A 226 -24.33 6.04 18.07
N ILE A 227 -24.59 5.93 19.39
CA ILE A 227 -25.53 6.79 20.11
C ILE A 227 -25.00 8.23 20.14
N SER A 228 -23.69 8.43 20.32
CA SER A 228 -23.07 9.75 20.27
C SER A 228 -23.11 10.38 18.87
N GLU A 229 -22.91 9.58 17.81
CA GLU A 229 -23.02 10.03 16.41
C GLU A 229 -24.48 10.34 16.01
N ARG A 230 -25.45 9.53 16.47
CA ARG A 230 -26.89 9.82 16.29
C ARG A 230 -27.34 11.05 17.08
N ARG A 231 -26.82 11.28 18.29
CA ARG A 231 -27.09 12.49 19.08
C ARG A 231 -26.49 13.74 18.44
N ALA A 232 -25.29 13.65 17.85
CA ALA A 232 -24.69 14.73 17.07
C ALA A 232 -25.49 15.08 15.80
N SER A 233 -26.15 14.09 15.18
CA SER A 233 -27.03 14.27 14.01
C SER A 233 -28.40 14.89 14.34
N MET A 234 -28.82 14.92 15.60
CA MET A 234 -30.18 15.35 16.02
C MET A 234 -30.21 16.68 16.79
N GLY A 235 -29.10 17.41 16.83
CA GLY A 235 -29.04 18.76 17.40
C GLY A 235 -29.12 18.81 18.93
N GLY A 236 -27.97 18.99 19.59
CA GLY A 236 -27.92 19.36 21.01
C GLY A 236 -26.71 18.82 21.77
N VAL A 237 -25.85 19.75 22.19
CA VAL A 237 -24.69 19.63 23.11
C VAL A 237 -23.36 19.24 22.46
N GLY A 238 -22.38 20.13 22.66
CA GLY A 238 -21.07 20.17 22.02
C GLY A 238 -20.33 18.84 22.03
N THR A 239 -19.93 18.40 20.84
CA THR A 239 -18.95 17.35 20.70
C THR A 239 -17.61 17.91 21.12
N THR A 240 -16.95 17.26 22.07
CA THR A 240 -15.50 17.44 22.22
C THR A 240 -14.88 17.10 20.86
N PRO A 241 -14.13 18.02 20.23
CA PRO A 241 -13.51 17.72 18.95
C PRO A 241 -12.64 16.48 19.13
N LYS A 242 -12.89 15.42 18.34
CA LYS A 242 -11.92 14.32 18.22
C LYS A 242 -10.57 15.00 17.94
N PRO A 243 -9.51 14.71 18.73
CA PRO A 243 -8.25 15.42 18.61
C PRO A 243 -7.84 15.43 17.15
N ASP A 244 -7.42 16.60 16.69
CA ASP A 244 -7.00 16.76 15.31
C ASP A 244 -5.87 15.77 15.05
N ARG A 245 -6.12 14.86 14.10
CA ARG A 245 -5.15 13.81 13.78
C ARG A 245 -4.22 14.41 12.75
N SER A 246 -3.17 15.08 13.23
CA SER A 246 -2.15 15.60 12.33
C SER A 246 -1.36 14.46 11.71
N LEU A 247 -1.01 14.62 10.43
CA LEU A 247 -0.03 13.78 9.74
C LEU A 247 1.41 14.22 9.99
N ASP A 248 1.62 15.26 10.79
CA ASP A 248 2.94 15.80 11.11
C ASP A 248 3.75 14.81 11.94
N GLY A 249 5.02 14.64 11.57
CA GLY A 249 5.93 13.73 12.25
C GLY A 249 5.72 12.24 11.92
N ILE A 250 4.77 11.88 11.06
CA ILE A 250 4.65 10.51 10.53
C ILE A 250 5.74 10.31 9.47
N ASP A 251 6.65 9.35 9.71
CA ASP A 251 7.62 8.88 8.71
C ASP A 251 6.88 8.07 7.64
N VAL A 252 6.88 8.56 6.40
CA VAL A 252 6.16 7.95 5.28
C VAL A 252 7.02 6.99 4.45
N ARG A 253 8.27 6.75 4.83
CA ARG A 253 9.08 5.70 4.19
C ARG A 253 8.35 4.37 4.29
N CYS A 254 8.25 3.66 3.18
CA CYS A 254 7.45 2.45 3.07
C CYS A 254 8.14 1.38 2.24
N LYS A 255 7.62 0.16 2.29
CA LYS A 255 8.07 -0.97 1.50
C LYS A 255 6.92 -1.69 0.82
N VAL A 256 7.18 -2.25 -0.36
CA VAL A 256 6.27 -3.17 -1.05
C VAL A 256 6.28 -4.52 -0.33
N VAL A 257 5.10 -5.09 -0.09
CA VAL A 257 4.90 -6.33 0.65
C VAL A 257 3.89 -7.24 -0.04
N ASP A 258 3.75 -8.47 0.47
CA ASP A 258 2.77 -9.48 0.03
C ASP A 258 2.97 -9.99 -1.40
N PHE A 259 3.89 -10.95 -1.52
CA PHE A 259 4.27 -11.58 -2.78
C PHE A 259 3.50 -12.87 -3.05
N GLY A 260 2.37 -13.11 -2.36
CA GLY A 260 1.56 -14.32 -2.53
C GLY A 260 0.95 -14.49 -3.92
N ASN A 261 0.78 -13.39 -4.66
CA ASN A 261 0.28 -13.39 -6.05
C ASN A 261 1.38 -13.12 -7.08
N ALA A 262 2.60 -12.78 -6.65
CA ALA A 262 3.68 -12.39 -7.54
C ALA A 262 4.12 -13.56 -8.43
N CYS A 263 4.69 -13.25 -9.59
CA CYS A 263 5.17 -14.24 -10.54
C CYS A 263 6.49 -13.80 -11.19
N TRP A 264 7.21 -14.76 -11.75
CA TRP A 264 8.36 -14.48 -12.60
C TRP A 264 7.88 -14.09 -13.99
N SER A 265 8.55 -13.13 -14.62
CA SER A 265 8.18 -12.64 -15.95
C SER A 265 8.20 -13.74 -17.03
N ASP A 266 9.03 -14.78 -16.87
CA ASP A 266 9.12 -15.95 -17.73
C ASP A 266 8.21 -17.12 -17.30
N LYS A 267 7.56 -17.04 -16.12
CA LYS A 267 6.68 -18.08 -15.56
C LYS A 267 5.43 -17.44 -14.94
N GLN A 268 4.49 -17.07 -15.80
CA GLN A 268 3.19 -16.53 -15.38
C GLN A 268 2.21 -17.67 -15.05
N PHE A 269 1.57 -17.64 -13.87
CA PHE A 269 0.70 -18.72 -13.38
C PHE A 269 -0.80 -18.41 -13.49
N ALA A 270 -1.16 -17.13 -13.60
CA ALA A 270 -2.53 -16.67 -13.69
C ALA A 270 -2.64 -15.57 -14.74
N GLU A 271 -3.67 -15.65 -15.58
CA GLU A 271 -4.05 -14.58 -16.49
C GLU A 271 -4.92 -13.51 -15.81
N GLU A 272 -5.56 -13.87 -14.70
CA GLU A 272 -6.35 -12.94 -13.89
C GLU A 272 -5.53 -12.50 -12.68
N ILE A 273 -5.02 -11.28 -12.78
CA ILE A 273 -4.25 -10.65 -11.72
C ILE A 273 -4.89 -9.33 -11.30
N GLN A 274 -4.26 -8.66 -10.33
CA GLN A 274 -4.62 -7.35 -9.79
C GLN A 274 -5.98 -7.31 -9.10
N THR A 275 -6.00 -6.61 -7.96
CA THR A 275 -7.25 -6.16 -7.34
C THR A 275 -7.99 -5.20 -8.28
N ARG A 276 -9.32 -5.32 -8.29
CA ARG A 276 -10.20 -4.76 -9.34
C ARG A 276 -9.92 -3.30 -9.67
N GLN A 277 -9.79 -2.44 -8.68
CA GLN A 277 -9.65 -0.98 -8.83
C GLN A 277 -8.27 -0.55 -9.35
N TYR A 278 -7.29 -1.45 -9.32
CA TYR A 278 -5.92 -1.21 -9.76
C TYR A 278 -5.57 -2.04 -11.01
N ARG A 279 -6.57 -2.71 -11.59
CA ARG A 279 -6.40 -3.64 -12.71
C ARG A 279 -6.21 -2.90 -14.03
N ALA A 280 -5.17 -3.27 -14.76
CA ALA A 280 -4.79 -2.67 -16.03
C ALA A 280 -5.71 -3.15 -17.19
N PRO A 281 -5.88 -2.35 -18.26
CA PRO A 281 -6.76 -2.68 -19.37
C PRO A 281 -6.35 -3.99 -20.08
N GLU A 282 -5.06 -4.27 -20.23
CA GLU A 282 -4.57 -5.50 -20.87
C GLU A 282 -4.98 -6.78 -20.11
N VAL A 283 -5.16 -6.69 -18.79
CA VAL A 283 -5.62 -7.79 -17.94
C VAL A 283 -7.13 -8.00 -18.10
N ILE A 284 -7.91 -6.92 -18.20
CA ILE A 284 -9.36 -6.98 -18.49
C ILE A 284 -9.60 -7.58 -19.88
N LEU A 285 -8.82 -7.13 -20.86
CA LEU A 285 -8.93 -7.54 -22.26
C LEU A 285 -8.33 -8.92 -22.55
N ARG A 286 -7.54 -9.48 -21.62
CA ARG A 286 -6.78 -10.73 -21.80
C ARG A 286 -5.88 -10.66 -23.03
N SER A 287 -5.04 -9.63 -23.12
CA SER A 287 -4.05 -9.44 -24.19
C SER A 287 -2.62 -9.81 -23.76
N GLY A 288 -2.45 -10.46 -22.60
CA GLY A 288 -1.15 -10.67 -21.95
C GLY A 288 -0.74 -9.48 -21.09
N TYR A 289 0.10 -9.73 -20.08
CA TYR A 289 0.62 -8.70 -19.18
C TYR A 289 2.12 -8.85 -18.97
N SER A 290 2.74 -7.78 -18.49
CA SER A 290 4.16 -7.72 -18.12
C SER A 290 4.33 -6.77 -16.93
N PHE A 291 5.55 -6.30 -16.67
CA PHE A 291 5.90 -5.31 -15.64
C PHE A 291 5.03 -4.04 -15.69
N SER A 292 4.56 -3.67 -16.88
CA SER A 292 3.66 -2.53 -17.13
C SER A 292 2.33 -2.60 -16.37
N ALA A 293 1.89 -3.80 -15.96
CA ALA A 293 0.69 -3.97 -15.14
C ALA A 293 0.89 -3.38 -13.75
N ASP A 294 2.05 -3.63 -13.12
CA ASP A 294 2.39 -3.02 -11.83
C ASP A 294 2.48 -1.49 -11.93
N MET A 295 3.00 -0.98 -13.06
CA MET A 295 3.11 0.46 -13.30
C MET A 295 1.73 1.14 -13.39
N TRP A 296 0.72 0.46 -13.96
CA TRP A 296 -0.67 0.93 -13.92
C TRP A 296 -1.23 0.95 -12.50
N SER A 297 -1.05 -0.14 -11.75
CA SER A 297 -1.50 -0.21 -10.35
C SER A 297 -0.82 0.82 -9.45
N PHE A 298 0.45 1.12 -9.72
CA PHE A 298 1.21 2.18 -9.06
C PHE A 298 0.57 3.54 -9.31
N ALA A 299 0.20 3.85 -10.55
CA ALA A 299 -0.45 5.12 -10.89
C ALA A 299 -1.82 5.26 -10.21
N CYS A 300 -2.63 4.19 -10.18
CA CYS A 300 -3.88 4.17 -9.40
C CYS A 300 -3.63 4.44 -7.91
N THR A 301 -2.62 3.78 -7.33
CA THR A 301 -2.21 3.95 -5.92
C THR A 301 -1.78 5.40 -5.64
N ALA A 302 -1.00 6.02 -6.53
CA ALA A 302 -0.56 7.40 -6.37
C ALA A 302 -1.73 8.39 -6.36
N VAL A 303 -2.72 8.20 -7.25
CA VAL A 303 -3.93 9.03 -7.24
C VAL A 303 -4.71 8.84 -5.95
N GLU A 304 -4.93 7.61 -5.50
CA GLU A 304 -5.66 7.35 -4.25
C GLU A 304 -4.96 7.94 -3.02
N LEU A 305 -3.63 7.90 -2.98
CA LEU A 305 -2.87 8.56 -1.91
C LEU A 305 -3.10 10.08 -1.92
N ALA A 306 -3.13 10.70 -3.11
CA ALA A 306 -3.28 12.14 -3.25
C ALA A 306 -4.72 12.63 -3.01
N THR A 307 -5.73 11.82 -3.35
CA THR A 307 -7.15 12.22 -3.29
C THR A 307 -7.91 11.59 -2.12
N GLY A 308 -7.41 10.48 -1.57
CA GLY A 308 -8.10 9.65 -0.60
C GLY A 308 -9.16 8.72 -1.19
N GLU A 309 -9.33 8.70 -2.52
CA GLU A 309 -10.35 7.91 -3.23
C GLU A 309 -9.72 7.06 -4.33
N MET A 310 -10.21 5.82 -4.46
CA MET A 310 -9.86 4.94 -5.57
C MET A 310 -10.23 5.59 -6.91
N LEU A 311 -9.28 5.65 -7.84
CA LEU A 311 -9.47 6.29 -9.15
C LEU A 311 -10.59 5.63 -9.97
N PHE A 312 -10.57 4.29 -10.04
CA PHE A 312 -11.56 3.52 -10.78
C PHE A 312 -12.39 2.67 -9.81
N THR A 313 -13.70 2.93 -9.75
CA THR A 313 -14.64 2.17 -8.91
C THR A 313 -15.78 1.62 -9.78
N PRO A 314 -15.47 0.65 -10.67
CA PRO A 314 -16.43 0.15 -11.64
C PRO A 314 -17.61 -0.55 -10.96
N LYS A 315 -18.79 -0.45 -11.58
CA LYS A 315 -20.04 -1.01 -11.09
C LYS A 315 -20.73 -1.81 -12.18
N GLU A 316 -21.42 -2.87 -11.76
CA GLU A 316 -22.36 -3.55 -12.64
C GLU A 316 -23.61 -2.67 -12.82
N GLY A 317 -24.12 -2.59 -14.04
CA GLY A 317 -25.29 -1.81 -14.38
C GLY A 317 -26.24 -2.56 -15.31
N GLN A 318 -27.34 -1.90 -15.70
CA GLN A 318 -28.29 -2.51 -16.61
C GLN A 318 -27.69 -2.65 -18.01
N GLY A 319 -27.39 -3.90 -18.39
CA GLY A 319 -26.98 -4.27 -19.74
C GLY A 319 -25.48 -4.22 -20.00
N TYR A 320 -24.64 -3.80 -19.04
CA TYR A 320 -23.18 -3.84 -19.14
C TYR A 320 -22.56 -4.51 -17.91
N SER A 321 -21.46 -5.23 -18.12
CA SER A 321 -20.69 -5.80 -17.02
C SER A 321 -19.88 -4.72 -16.34
N ASP A 322 -19.50 -4.99 -15.11
CA ASP A 322 -18.55 -4.16 -14.38
C ASP A 322 -17.24 -3.98 -15.17
N ASP A 323 -16.72 -5.00 -15.87
CA ASP A 323 -15.52 -4.86 -16.73
C ASP A 323 -15.70 -3.81 -17.85
N GLU A 324 -16.89 -3.72 -18.46
CA GLU A 324 -17.17 -2.74 -19.51
C GLU A 324 -17.25 -1.32 -18.92
N ASP A 325 -17.85 -1.19 -17.74
CA ASP A 325 -17.85 0.07 -16.97
C ASP A 325 -16.43 0.50 -16.60
N HIS A 326 -15.56 -0.45 -16.25
CA HIS A 326 -14.17 -0.16 -15.94
C HIS A 326 -13.42 0.42 -17.14
N LEU A 327 -13.59 -0.19 -18.32
CA LEU A 327 -13.03 0.30 -19.57
C LEU A 327 -13.61 1.68 -19.94
N ALA A 328 -14.90 1.91 -19.68
CA ALA A 328 -15.53 3.22 -19.86
C ALA A 328 -14.89 4.29 -18.96
N LEU A 329 -14.72 4.02 -17.66
CA LEU A 329 -14.06 4.94 -16.73
C LEU A 329 -12.63 5.29 -17.16
N MET A 330 -11.87 4.30 -17.65
CA MET A 330 -10.54 4.54 -18.21
C MET A 330 -10.60 5.46 -19.43
N MET A 331 -11.54 5.22 -20.35
CA MET A 331 -11.70 6.06 -21.55
C MET A 331 -12.23 7.46 -21.25
N GLU A 332 -13.06 7.63 -20.22
CA GLU A 332 -13.52 8.94 -19.75
C GLU A 332 -12.35 9.80 -19.22
N LEU A 333 -11.39 9.17 -18.53
CA LEU A 333 -10.22 9.85 -17.99
C LEU A 333 -9.14 10.11 -19.07
N LEU A 334 -8.90 9.15 -19.95
CA LEU A 334 -7.71 9.10 -20.82
C LEU A 334 -8.01 9.38 -22.30
N GLY A 335 -9.29 9.42 -22.67
CA GLY A 335 -9.73 9.50 -24.05
C GLY A 335 -9.95 8.13 -24.71
N LYS A 336 -10.24 8.13 -26.01
CA LYS A 336 -10.59 6.91 -26.75
C LYS A 336 -9.41 5.93 -26.78
N MET A 337 -9.66 4.69 -26.35
CA MET A 337 -8.69 3.59 -26.48
C MET A 337 -8.34 3.35 -27.96
N PRO A 338 -7.05 3.23 -28.32
CA PRO A 338 -6.64 2.94 -29.68
C PRO A 338 -7.29 1.65 -30.19
N ARG A 339 -7.83 1.67 -31.41
CA ARG A 339 -8.58 0.54 -31.99
C ARG A 339 -7.81 -0.78 -31.91
N LYS A 340 -6.51 -0.77 -32.23
CA LYS A 340 -5.64 -1.96 -32.18
C LYS A 340 -5.64 -2.61 -30.79
N ILE A 341 -5.61 -1.80 -29.73
CA ILE A 341 -5.68 -2.28 -28.34
C ILE A 341 -7.10 -2.76 -28.02
N ALA A 342 -8.11 -1.92 -28.29
CA ALA A 342 -9.50 -2.22 -28.01
C ALA A 342 -9.99 -3.54 -28.62
N THR A 343 -9.51 -3.88 -29.83
CA THR A 343 -9.90 -5.10 -30.54
C THR A 343 -8.87 -6.25 -30.45
N GLY A 344 -7.77 -6.06 -29.73
CA GLY A 344 -6.60 -6.95 -29.77
C GLY A 344 -6.58 -8.08 -28.73
N GLY A 345 -7.35 -7.98 -27.65
CA GLY A 345 -7.36 -8.96 -26.56
C GLY A 345 -8.35 -10.11 -26.78
N ALA A 346 -8.12 -11.25 -26.11
CA ALA A 346 -8.98 -12.42 -26.23
C ALA A 346 -10.43 -12.15 -25.80
N ARG A 347 -10.64 -11.21 -24.86
CA ARG A 347 -11.97 -10.79 -24.40
C ARG A 347 -12.47 -9.48 -25.02
N SER A 348 -11.73 -8.87 -25.95
CA SER A 348 -12.12 -7.61 -26.58
C SER A 348 -13.53 -7.64 -27.19
N LYS A 349 -13.93 -8.78 -27.78
CA LYS A 349 -15.27 -8.94 -28.38
C LYS A 349 -16.41 -8.90 -27.36
N ASP A 350 -16.13 -9.05 -26.07
CA ASP A 350 -17.17 -8.94 -25.03
C ASP A 350 -17.59 -7.47 -24.85
N TYR A 351 -16.66 -6.53 -25.07
CA TYR A 351 -16.81 -5.12 -24.68
C TYR A 351 -16.84 -4.16 -25.87
N PHE A 352 -16.07 -4.44 -26.93
CA PHE A 352 -15.86 -3.51 -28.05
C PHE A 352 -16.45 -4.04 -29.37
N ASP A 353 -16.92 -3.12 -30.21
CA ASP A 353 -17.28 -3.39 -31.60
C ASP A 353 -16.05 -3.40 -32.53
N ARG A 354 -16.28 -3.57 -33.85
CA ARG A 354 -15.21 -3.63 -34.85
C ARG A 354 -14.42 -2.32 -35.03
N TYR A 355 -14.96 -1.21 -34.55
CA TYR A 355 -14.38 0.13 -34.65
C TYR A 355 -13.63 0.52 -33.36
N GLY A 356 -13.73 -0.29 -32.31
CA GLY A 356 -13.11 -0.03 -31.02
C GLY A 356 -13.97 0.84 -30.11
N ASP A 357 -15.29 0.89 -30.35
CA ASP A 357 -16.24 1.58 -29.48
C ASP A 357 -16.94 0.57 -28.54
N LEU A 358 -17.23 1.00 -27.31
CA LEU A 358 -17.90 0.16 -26.32
C LEU A 358 -19.34 -0.16 -26.76
N LYS A 359 -19.74 -1.42 -26.59
CA LYS A 359 -21.00 -1.94 -27.14
C LYS A 359 -22.24 -1.36 -26.46
N ARG A 360 -22.24 -1.31 -25.11
CA ARG A 360 -23.39 -0.88 -24.30
C ARG A 360 -23.20 0.52 -23.73
N ILE A 361 -21.98 0.91 -23.37
CA ILE A 361 -21.71 2.26 -22.83
C ILE A 361 -21.30 3.21 -23.96
N ARG A 362 -22.30 3.79 -24.64
CA ARG A 362 -22.07 4.61 -25.85
C ARG A 362 -21.84 6.11 -25.60
N ARG A 363 -22.09 6.57 -24.37
CA ARG A 363 -21.97 8.00 -23.99
C ARG A 363 -20.98 8.12 -22.84
N LEU A 364 -19.75 8.48 -23.17
CA LEU A 364 -18.67 8.71 -22.21
C LEU A 364 -18.65 10.18 -21.79
N LYS A 365 -18.46 10.44 -20.49
CA LYS A 365 -18.29 11.77 -19.91
C LYS A 365 -16.80 12.03 -19.68
N TYR A 366 -16.14 12.63 -20.67
CA TYR A 366 -14.71 12.91 -20.57
C TYR A 366 -14.39 13.89 -19.45
N TRP A 367 -13.49 13.50 -18.57
CA TRP A 367 -12.98 14.33 -17.47
C TRP A 367 -11.49 14.01 -17.25
N PRO A 368 -10.59 14.69 -17.99
CA PRO A 368 -9.15 14.46 -17.90
C PRO A 368 -8.61 14.60 -16.47
N LEU A 369 -7.53 13.88 -16.15
CA LEU A 369 -7.01 13.78 -14.79
C LEU A 369 -6.68 15.14 -14.14
N ASP A 370 -6.05 16.06 -14.87
CA ASP A 370 -5.75 17.41 -14.38
C ASP A 370 -7.03 18.17 -14.00
N ARG A 371 -8.05 18.12 -14.86
CA ARG A 371 -9.36 18.74 -14.61
C ARG A 371 -10.09 18.09 -13.45
N LEU A 372 -10.07 16.76 -13.36
CA LEU A 372 -10.63 16.03 -12.23
C LEU A 372 -9.99 16.48 -10.90
N LEU A 373 -8.66 16.62 -10.85
CA LEU A 373 -7.93 17.05 -9.67
C LEU A 373 -8.28 18.49 -9.24
N VAL A 374 -8.43 19.42 -10.18
CA VAL A 374 -8.83 20.81 -9.90
C VAL A 374 -10.30 20.88 -9.48
N ASP A 375 -11.20 20.35 -10.31
CA ASP A 375 -12.64 20.56 -10.19
C ASP A 375 -13.22 19.83 -8.98
N LYS A 376 -12.81 18.57 -8.76
CA LYS A 376 -13.34 17.72 -7.68
C LYS A 376 -12.51 17.83 -6.40
N TYR A 377 -11.19 17.73 -6.51
CA TYR A 377 -10.29 17.62 -5.35
C TYR A 377 -9.63 18.94 -4.94
N LYS A 378 -9.92 20.04 -5.67
CA LYS A 378 -9.47 21.40 -5.35
C LYS A 378 -7.96 21.57 -5.31
N PHE A 379 -7.26 20.80 -6.13
CA PHE A 379 -5.83 21.00 -6.34
C PHE A 379 -5.60 22.35 -7.03
N SER A 380 -4.43 22.96 -6.79
CA SER A 380 -4.03 24.11 -7.60
C SER A 380 -3.85 23.66 -9.06
N GLU A 381 -4.16 24.52 -10.02
CA GLU A 381 -3.97 24.25 -11.46
C GLU A 381 -2.53 23.78 -11.75
N THR A 382 -1.55 24.36 -11.05
CA THR A 382 -0.13 24.00 -11.21
C THR A 382 0.18 22.60 -10.69
N ASP A 383 -0.32 22.25 -9.49
CA ASP A 383 -0.08 20.93 -8.91
C ASP A 383 -0.81 19.84 -9.66
N ALA A 384 -2.06 20.08 -10.05
CA ALA A 384 -2.86 19.18 -10.86
C ALA A 384 -2.17 18.87 -12.19
N LYS A 385 -1.72 19.91 -12.91
CA LYS A 385 -0.98 19.76 -14.17
C LYS A 385 0.29 18.95 -13.98
N LYS A 386 1.15 19.30 -13.03
CA LYS A 386 2.44 18.62 -12.79
C LYS A 386 2.25 17.15 -12.37
N PHE A 387 1.22 16.87 -11.57
CA PHE A 387 0.91 15.51 -11.14
C PHE A 387 0.33 14.67 -12.29
N ALA A 388 -0.56 15.26 -13.10
CA ALA A 388 -1.07 14.61 -14.31
C ALA A 388 0.04 14.37 -15.35
N GLU A 389 0.97 15.31 -15.55
CA GLU A 389 2.14 15.13 -16.43
C GLU A 389 2.99 13.91 -16.01
N PHE A 390 3.12 13.65 -14.71
CA PHE A 390 3.80 12.47 -14.19
C PHE A 390 3.01 11.18 -14.40
N LEU A 391 1.69 11.20 -14.15
CA LEU A 391 0.86 9.99 -14.11
C LEU A 391 0.26 9.57 -15.45
N CYS A 392 -0.12 10.50 -16.34
CA CYS A 392 -0.77 10.16 -17.60
C CYS A 392 0.04 9.18 -18.47
N PRO A 393 1.38 9.28 -18.59
CA PRO A 393 2.17 8.29 -19.33
C PRO A 393 2.09 6.86 -18.75
N LEU A 394 1.88 6.72 -17.43
CA LEU A 394 1.69 5.42 -16.78
C LEU A 394 0.32 4.80 -17.06
N PHE A 395 -0.63 5.60 -17.56
CA PHE A 395 -1.95 5.16 -17.97
C PHE A 395 -2.08 4.95 -19.48
N ASP A 396 -0.97 4.86 -20.25
CA ASP A 396 -1.07 4.54 -21.67
C ASP A 396 -1.75 3.18 -21.89
N PHE A 397 -2.69 3.12 -22.84
CA PHE A 397 -3.39 1.89 -23.17
C PHE A 397 -2.49 0.85 -23.84
N GLU A 398 -1.41 1.27 -24.50
CA GLU A 398 -0.38 0.38 -25.03
C GLU A 398 0.66 0.11 -23.93
N PRO A 399 0.72 -1.10 -23.35
CA PRO A 399 1.53 -1.34 -22.15
C PRO A 399 3.03 -1.08 -22.35
N GLU A 400 3.53 -1.27 -23.58
CA GLU A 400 4.91 -1.05 -24.00
C GLU A 400 5.31 0.44 -24.01
N LYS A 401 4.34 1.36 -24.07
CA LYS A 401 4.59 2.81 -24.02
C LYS A 401 4.67 3.36 -22.60
N ARG A 402 4.22 2.59 -21.59
CA ARG A 402 4.30 3.03 -20.20
C ARG A 402 5.76 3.12 -19.77
N PRO A 403 6.17 4.19 -19.07
CA PRO A 403 7.53 4.29 -18.56
C PRO A 403 7.79 3.19 -17.52
N THR A 404 9.02 2.68 -17.52
CA THR A 404 9.53 1.80 -16.48
C THR A 404 9.70 2.53 -15.15
N ALA A 405 9.81 1.80 -14.05
CA ALA A 405 10.05 2.39 -12.73
C ALA A 405 11.34 3.22 -12.69
N GLN A 406 12.42 2.77 -13.35
CA GLN A 406 13.66 3.55 -13.50
C GLN A 406 13.42 4.91 -14.15
N GLN A 407 12.67 4.94 -15.25
CA GLN A 407 12.37 6.17 -15.98
C GLN A 407 11.52 7.11 -15.13
N CYS A 408 10.54 6.58 -14.40
CA CYS A 408 9.72 7.37 -13.47
C CYS A 408 10.57 8.02 -12.37
N LEU A 409 11.57 7.33 -11.80
CA LEU A 409 12.47 7.89 -10.78
C LEU A 409 13.24 9.14 -11.25
N GLN A 410 13.44 9.29 -12.56
CA GLN A 410 14.08 10.48 -13.15
C GLN A 410 13.10 11.63 -13.40
N HIS A 411 11.79 11.42 -13.24
CA HIS A 411 10.79 12.42 -13.58
C HIS A 411 10.88 13.66 -12.66
N PRO A 412 10.80 14.90 -13.22
CA PRO A 412 10.95 16.13 -12.43
C PRO A 412 9.99 16.27 -11.26
N TRP A 413 8.74 15.78 -11.41
CA TRP A 413 7.74 15.79 -10.34
C TRP A 413 8.22 15.07 -9.07
N LEU A 414 8.99 13.99 -9.19
CA LEU A 414 9.57 13.30 -8.04
C LEU A 414 10.76 14.05 -7.43
N ASN A 415 11.43 14.92 -8.17
CA ASN A 415 12.67 15.55 -7.74
C ASN A 415 12.52 17.03 -7.33
N MET A 416 11.29 17.55 -7.22
CA MET A 416 11.02 18.97 -6.93
C MET A 416 11.59 19.49 -5.60
N GLU A 417 11.82 18.64 -4.60
CA GLU A 417 12.45 19.04 -3.32
C GLU A 417 13.93 19.43 -3.43
N ASN A 418 14.60 19.08 -4.52
CA ASN A 418 15.99 19.47 -4.76
C ASN A 418 16.13 20.92 -5.27
N LEU A 419 15.04 21.58 -5.66
CA LEU A 419 15.09 22.95 -6.19
C LEU A 419 15.02 23.99 -5.07
N THR A 420 14.17 23.79 -4.06
CA THR A 420 14.01 24.76 -2.96
C THR A 420 15.19 24.80 -1.99
N LYS A 421 15.96 23.70 -1.85
CA LYS A 421 17.19 23.69 -1.04
C LYS A 421 18.40 24.31 -1.75
N ASN A 422 18.38 24.38 -3.09
CA ASN A 422 19.46 24.98 -3.87
C ASN A 422 19.25 26.49 -4.08
N GLU A 423 18.01 26.98 -4.12
CA GLU A 423 17.73 28.42 -4.21
C GLU A 423 18.02 29.18 -2.90
N VAL A 424 17.95 28.51 -1.74
CA VAL A 424 18.32 29.12 -0.44
C VAL A 424 19.85 29.18 -0.23
N LYS A 425 20.65 28.55 -1.10
CA LYS A 425 22.12 28.58 -1.04
C LYS A 425 22.78 29.60 -1.97
N SER A 426 22.02 30.35 -2.74
CA SER A 426 22.54 31.43 -3.59
C SER A 426 21.99 32.79 -3.14
N GLU A 427 22.46 33.28 -2.00
CA GLU A 427 22.46 34.73 -1.76
C GLU A 427 23.62 35.36 -2.56
N PRO A 428 23.41 36.52 -3.20
CA PRO A 428 24.49 37.22 -3.89
C PRO A 428 25.44 37.83 -2.85
N THR A 429 26.73 37.50 -2.94
CA THR A 429 27.80 38.22 -2.24
C THR A 429 27.77 39.69 -2.64
N ILE A 430 27.29 40.55 -1.73
CA ILE A 430 27.43 42.00 -1.84
C ILE A 430 28.85 42.36 -1.46
N ASP A 431 29.65 42.76 -2.45
CA ASP A 431 30.98 43.33 -2.24
C ASP A 431 30.86 44.63 -1.42
N LYS A 432 31.47 44.63 -0.22
CA LYS A 432 31.61 45.83 0.61
C LYS A 432 32.66 46.76 -0.02
N VAL A 433 32.22 47.80 -0.70
CA VAL A 433 33.06 48.94 -1.09
C VAL A 433 33.41 49.74 0.17
N SER A 434 34.70 49.78 0.52
CA SER A 434 35.24 50.57 1.61
C SER A 434 35.29 52.05 1.25
N VAL A 435 34.42 52.86 1.86
CA VAL A 435 34.49 54.33 1.75
C VAL A 435 35.28 54.89 2.92
N GLY A 436 36.53 55.29 2.64
CA GLY A 436 37.36 56.09 3.54
C GLY A 436 36.87 57.53 3.59
N MET A 437 36.68 58.06 4.79
CA MET A 437 36.24 59.44 5.01
C MET A 437 37.42 60.36 5.36
N ARG A 438 37.42 61.52 4.68
CA ARG A 438 38.03 62.84 4.99
C ARG A 438 39.42 63.14 4.40
N ASN A 439 39.45 64.01 3.39
CA ASN A 439 39.80 65.43 3.57
C ASN A 439 39.71 66.18 2.23
N LEU A 440 38.71 67.06 2.10
CA LEU A 440 38.63 68.10 1.07
C LEU A 440 38.69 69.45 1.79
N GLN A 441 39.85 70.10 1.75
CA GLN A 441 39.96 71.53 2.06
C GLN A 441 39.86 72.31 0.75
N ILE A 442 38.80 73.11 0.66
CA ILE A 442 38.55 74.09 -0.38
C ILE A 442 39.45 75.31 -0.09
N LYS A 443 40.24 75.75 -1.08
CA LYS A 443 40.83 77.09 -1.13
C LYS A 443 40.42 77.75 -2.43
N VAL A 444 39.64 78.83 -2.33
CA VAL A 444 39.56 79.87 -3.36
C VAL A 444 40.15 81.13 -2.73
N GLY A 445 41.18 81.68 -3.36
CA GLY A 445 42.04 82.70 -2.77
C GLY A 445 41.41 84.10 -2.68
N LYS A 446 41.85 84.86 -1.67
CA LYS A 446 42.82 85.96 -1.79
C LYS A 446 43.46 86.20 -0.45
#